data_AF-A0A7X8Q0I2-F1
#
_entry.id   AF-A0A7X8Q0I2-F1
#
_cell.length_a   1.000
_cell.length_b   1.000
_cell.length_c   1.000
_cell.angle_alpha   90.00
_cell.angle_beta   90.00
_cell.angle_gamma   90.00
#
_symmetry.space_group_name_H-M   'P 1'
#
loop_
_entity.id
_entity.type
_entity.pdbx_description
1 polymer ?
#
loop_
_entity_poly.entity_id
_entity_poly.type
_entity_poly.pdbx_seq_one_letter_code
_entity_poly.pdbx_strand_id
1 'polypeptide(L)' 'MNLFTENPCCPSCLKVIEQFTSIYKNIKINILWN' A
#
# COMPACT_ATOMS: atom_id res chain seq x y z
N MET A 1 -2.92 8.46 -3.44
CA MET A 1 -2.28 7.74 -4.55
C MET A 1 -2.94 6.37 -4.66
N ASN A 2 -3.20 5.90 -5.88
CA ASN A 2 -3.75 4.57 -6.12
C ASN A 2 -2.66 3.69 -6.75
N LEU A 3 -2.48 2.49 -6.20
CA LEU A 3 -1.62 1.44 -6.74
C LEU A 3 -2.52 0.35 -7.30
N PHE A 4 -2.32 0.01 -8.57
CA PHE A 4 -3.03 -1.06 -9.26
C PHE A 4 -2.09 -2.24 -9.45
N THR A 5 -2.52 -3.43 -9.02
CA THR A 5 -1.73 -4.65 -9.13
C THR A 5 -2.57 -5.80 -9.67
N GLU A 6 -1.96 -6.69 -10.44
CA GLU A 6 -2.65 -7.88 -10.97
C GLU A 6 -2.79 -8.99 -9.92
N ASN A 7 -2.03 -8.91 -8.83
CA ASN A 7 -2.02 -9.90 -7.76
C ASN A 7 -2.20 -9.20 -6.41
N PRO A 8 -2.77 -9.89 -5.40
CA PRO A 8 -2.85 -9.38 -4.04
C PRO A 8 -1.46 -9.14 -3.46
N CYS A 9 -1.37 -8.11 -2.62
CA CYS A 9 -0.12 -7.69 -2.03
C CYS A 9 0.40 -8.74 -1.05
N CYS A 10 1.69 -9.07 -1.14
CA CYS A 10 2.31 -10.03 -0.24
C CYS A 10 2.43 -9.48 1.21
N PRO A 11 2.51 -10.31 2.26
CA PRO A 11 2.59 -9.82 3.63
C PRO A 11 3.78 -8.88 3.91
N SER A 12 4.94 -9.13 3.30
CA SER A 12 6.09 -8.22 3.42
C SER A 12 5.86 -6.90 2.69
N CYS A 13 5.19 -6.93 1.53
CA CYS A 13 4.80 -5.77 0.75
C CYS A 13 3.86 -4.85 1.55
N LEU A 14 2.86 -5.44 2.22
CA LEU A 14 1.92 -4.71 3.08
C LEU A 14 2.63 -4.00 4.23
N LYS A 15 3.60 -4.65 4.89
CA LYS A 15 4.36 -4.02 5.98
C LYS A 15 5.12 -2.77 5.55
N VAL A 16 5.68 -2.75 4.34
CA VAL A 16 6.36 -1.56 3.80
C VAL A 16 5.36 -0.41 3.63
N ILE A 17 4.16 -0.71 3.15
CA ILE A 17 3.09 0.29 2.96
C ILE A 17 2.61 0.80 4.32
N GLU A 18 2.41 -0.07 5.30
CA GLU A 18 2.08 0.31 6.69
C GLU A 18 3.13 1.25 7.29
N GLN A 19 4.42 0.88 7.18
CA GLN A 19 5.53 1.73 7.63
C GLN A 19 5.51 3.10 6.96
N PHE A 20 5.30 3.15 5.64
CA PHE A 20 5.21 4.40 4.90
C PHE A 20 4.02 5.26 5.39
N THR A 21 2.83 4.67 5.54
CA THR A 21 1.62 5.39 5.99
C THR A 21 1.71 5.88 7.43
N SER A 22 2.50 5.21 8.27
CA SER A 22 2.76 5.63 9.66
C SER A 22 3.57 6.93 9.71
N ILE A 23 4.55 7.08 8.81
CA ILE A 23 5.41 8.26 8.71
C ILE A 23 4.69 9.41 8.00
N TYR A 24 4.03 9.13 6.87
CA TYR A 24 3.41 10.14 6.01
C TYR A 24 1.89 10.13 6.11
N LYS A 25 1.36 10.65 7.23
CA LYS A 25 -0.08 10.62 7.55
C LYS A 25 -0.97 11.41 6.57
N ASN A 26 -0.39 12.36 5.84
CA ASN A 26 -1.10 13.16 4.83
C ASN A 26 -1.19 12.45 3.46
N ILE A 27 -0.47 11.35 3.26
CA ILE A 27 -0.48 10.59 2.01
C ILE A 27 -1.34 9.34 2.19
N LYS A 28 -2.50 9.32 1.53
CA LYS A 28 -3.36 8.13 1.49
C LYS A 28 -2.99 7.25 0.30
N ILE A 29 -2.63 5.99 0.57
CA ILE A 29 -2.36 4.97 -0.45
C ILE A 29 -3.54 4.00 -0.48
N ASN A 30 -4.15 3.82 -1.66
CA ASN A 30 -5.16 2.79 -1.88
C ASN A 30 -4.55 1.72 -2.80
N ILE A 31 -4.53 0.47 -2.35
CA ILE A 31 -4.08 -0.66 -3.16
C ILE A 31 -5.34 -1.31 -3.74
N LEU A 32 -5.38 -1.43 -5.05
CA LEU A 32 -6.47 -2.01 -5.80
C LEU A 32 -5.90 -3.19 -6.58
N TRP A 33 -6.46 -4.37 -6.36
CA TRP A 33 -6.14 -5.57 -7.12
C TRP A 33 -7.38 -6.08 -7.83
N ASN A 34 -7.19 -6.67 -9.01
CA ASN A 34 -8.25 -7.26 -9.83
C ASN A 34 -8.23 -8.78 -9.76
#